data_AF-X1ETM2-F1
#
_entry.id   AF-X1ETM2-F1
#
_cell.length_a   1.000
_cell.length_b   1.000
_cell.length_c   1.000
_cell.angle_alpha   90.00
_cell.angle_beta   90.00
_cell.angle_gamma   90.00
#
_symmetry.space_group_name_H-M   'P 1'
#
loop_
_entity.id
_entity.type
_entity.pdbx_description
1 polymer ?
#
loop_
_entity_poly.entity_id
_entity_poly.type
_entity_poly.pdbx_seq_one_letter_code
_entity_poly.pdbx_strand_id
1 'polypeptide(L)'
;MYVYYSGWSFLGGTKCVTFPLRSGDNFLLNAEEIKKYITPQTKVLILNSPHNPTGQVFDEDCIKKIAKLAIKYNLIVISDDIYNKMLYDNVEHFSIAKLDGMKERTIIIGSFSKTYAMDGWRVGYLVAPLEIISGAIKIHQHVLSYSVTNFSLV
;
A
#
# COMPACT_ATOMS: atom_id res chain seq x y z
N MET A 1 13.06 -2.36 0.45
CA MET A 1 11.87 -2.07 -0.37
C MET A 1 11.49 -3.34 -1.10
N TYR A 2 10.21 -3.71 -1.09
CA TYR A 2 9.72 -4.83 -1.89
C TYR A 2 9.96 -4.54 -3.38
N VAL A 3 10.49 -5.54 -4.10
CA VAL A 3 11.18 -5.33 -5.40
C VAL A 3 10.29 -4.78 -6.51
N TYR A 4 8.96 -4.89 -6.39
CA TYR A 4 8.03 -4.51 -7.45
C TYR A 4 7.53 -3.07 -7.40
N TYR A 5 7.67 -2.35 -6.28
CA TYR A 5 7.06 -1.02 -6.15
C TYR A 5 7.59 0.00 -7.17
N SER A 6 8.91 0.00 -7.43
CA SER A 6 9.52 0.90 -8.40
C SER A 6 9.08 0.58 -9.84
N GLY A 7 8.99 -0.71 -10.19
CA GLY A 7 8.53 -1.16 -11.51
C GLY A 7 7.10 -0.74 -11.80
N TRP A 8 6.18 -0.95 -10.86
CA TRP A 8 4.79 -0.51 -11.01
C TRP A 8 4.65 1.01 -11.06
N SER A 9 5.43 1.74 -10.25
CA SER A 9 5.46 3.19 -10.31
C SER A 9 5.88 3.68 -11.69
N PHE A 10 6.93 3.09 -12.26
CA PHE A 10 7.41 3.41 -13.61
C PHE A 10 6.37 3.12 -14.68
N LEU A 11 5.72 1.94 -14.65
CA LEU A 11 4.66 1.59 -15.60
C LEU A 11 3.46 2.54 -15.52
N GLY A 12 3.15 3.06 -14.32
CA GLY A 12 2.13 4.09 -14.12
C GLY A 12 2.55 5.50 -14.52
N GLY A 13 3.75 5.68 -15.11
CA GLY A 13 4.28 6.99 -15.50
C GLY A 13 4.71 7.86 -14.32
N THR A 14 4.98 7.27 -13.17
CA THR A 14 5.35 7.98 -11.93
C THR A 14 6.80 7.69 -11.51
N LYS A 15 7.39 8.60 -10.75
CA LYS A 15 8.72 8.43 -10.17
C LYS A 15 8.60 7.84 -8.76
N CYS A 16 9.18 6.67 -8.54
CA CYS A 16 9.32 6.09 -7.21
C CYS A 16 10.47 6.78 -6.46
N VAL A 17 10.19 7.34 -5.29
CA VAL A 17 11.19 7.89 -4.36
C VAL A 17 11.21 6.99 -3.13
N THR A 18 12.38 6.46 -2.78
CA THR A 18 12.53 5.51 -1.69
C THR A 18 12.99 6.20 -0.41
N PHE A 19 12.41 5.78 0.72
CA PHE A 19 12.87 6.15 2.05
C PHE A 19 13.66 4.97 2.65
N PRO A 20 14.94 5.15 3.02
CA PRO A 20 15.74 4.07 3.57
C PRO A 20 15.41 3.80 5.04
N LEU A 21 15.09 2.56 5.37
CA LEU A 21 15.08 2.06 6.74
C LEU A 21 16.50 1.65 7.13
N ARG A 22 17.00 2.14 8.26
CA ARG A 22 18.39 1.95 8.69
C ARG A 22 18.47 0.94 9.83
N SER A 23 19.49 0.09 9.81
CA SER A 23 19.73 -0.91 10.86
C SER A 23 19.97 -0.26 12.22
N GLY A 24 20.67 0.88 12.27
CA GLY A 24 20.92 1.63 13.50
C GLY A 24 19.67 2.08 14.25
N ASP A 25 18.54 2.22 13.53
CA ASP A 25 17.23 2.61 14.09
C ASP A 25 16.28 1.41 14.17
N ASN A 26 16.81 0.18 14.21
CA ASN A 26 16.07 -1.09 14.15
C ASN A 26 15.12 -1.21 12.95
N PHE A 27 15.40 -0.50 11.85
CA PHE A 27 14.53 -0.40 10.67
C PHE A 27 13.14 0.18 10.94
N LEU A 28 12.97 0.99 11.99
CA LEU A 28 11.72 1.69 12.27
C LEU A 28 11.53 2.90 11.35
N LEU A 29 10.27 3.27 11.09
CA LEU A 29 9.93 4.48 10.36
C LEU A 29 10.12 5.71 11.25
N ASN A 30 10.56 6.81 10.64
CA ASN A 30 10.58 8.13 11.25
C ASN A 30 9.81 9.13 10.39
N ALA A 31 8.65 9.55 10.87
CA ALA A 31 7.76 10.47 10.15
C ALA A 31 8.42 11.83 9.85
N GLU A 32 9.23 12.38 10.77
CA GLU A 32 9.89 13.67 10.54
C GLU A 32 10.96 13.58 9.44
N GLU A 33 11.63 12.43 9.32
CA GLU A 33 12.56 12.20 8.20
C GLU A 33 11.80 11.99 6.88
N ILE A 34 10.71 11.22 6.89
CA ILE A 34 9.86 10.98 5.71
C ILE A 34 9.30 12.29 5.15
N LYS A 35 8.90 13.21 6.03
CA LYS A 35 8.40 14.54 5.65
C LYS A 35 9.36 15.31 4.73
N LYS A 36 10.69 15.11 4.87
CA LYS A 36 11.70 15.75 4.02
C LYS A 36 11.68 15.25 2.56
N TYR A 37 11.09 14.09 2.31
CA TYR A 37 10.94 13.50 0.98
C TYR A 37 9.62 13.90 0.30
N ILE A 38 8.70 14.54 1.03
CA ILE A 38 7.41 14.98 0.50
C ILE A 38 7.60 16.30 -0.25
N THR A 39 7.16 16.32 -1.50
CA THR A 39 7.20 17.49 -2.39
C THR A 39 5.79 17.79 -2.92
N PRO A 40 5.56 18.93 -3.59
CA PRO A 40 4.28 19.18 -4.27
C PRO A 40 3.90 18.13 -5.33
N GLN A 41 4.88 17.35 -5.83
CA GLN A 41 4.66 16.28 -6.78
C GLN A 41 4.32 14.94 -6.12
N THR A 42 4.49 14.81 -4.79
CA THR A 42 4.18 13.58 -4.07
C THR A 42 2.66 13.39 -4.03
N LYS A 43 2.19 12.24 -4.54
CA LYS A 43 0.75 11.90 -4.59
C LYS A 43 0.40 10.66 -3.78
N VAL A 44 1.32 9.70 -3.71
CA VAL A 44 1.11 8.39 -3.10
C VAL A 44 2.23 8.11 -2.10
N LEU A 45 1.87 7.58 -0.93
CA LEU A 45 2.77 6.97 0.04
C LEU A 45 2.48 5.48 0.10
N ILE A 46 3.50 4.63 -0.09
CA ILE A 46 3.37 3.18 0.07
C ILE A 46 3.88 2.83 1.47
N LEU A 47 3.00 2.27 2.28
CA LEU A 47 3.28 1.75 3.61
C LEU A 47 3.21 0.23 3.54
N ASN A 48 4.28 -0.46 3.92
CA ASN A 48 4.31 -1.91 3.98
C ASN A 48 4.62 -2.36 5.41
N SER A 49 3.62 -2.90 6.09
CA SER A 49 3.69 -3.36 7.49
C SER A 49 2.71 -4.53 7.68
N PRO A 50 3.15 -5.69 8.17
CA PRO A 50 4.53 -6.09 8.43
C PRO A 50 5.43 -6.00 7.19
N HIS A 51 6.62 -5.44 7.38
CA HIS A 51 7.49 -4.99 6.31
C HIS A 51 8.33 -6.14 5.73
N ASN A 52 8.31 -6.29 4.41
CA ASN A 52 9.26 -7.12 3.67
C ASN A 52 10.38 -6.21 3.10
N PRO A 53 11.66 -6.43 3.47
CA PRO A 53 12.23 -7.67 3.99
C PRO A 53 12.56 -7.70 5.49
N THR A 54 12.32 -6.63 6.25
CA THR A 54 12.89 -6.49 7.61
C THR A 54 12.09 -7.20 8.70
N GLY A 55 10.85 -7.61 8.41
CA GLY A 55 9.91 -8.15 9.40
C GLY A 55 9.33 -7.11 10.36
N GLN A 56 9.69 -5.83 10.21
CA GLN A 56 9.23 -4.78 11.13
C GLN A 56 7.72 -4.56 11.03
N VAL A 57 7.08 -4.43 12.18
CA VAL A 57 5.68 -4.02 12.30
C VAL A 57 5.68 -2.64 12.95
N PHE A 58 5.10 -1.65 12.26
CA PHE A 58 5.09 -0.29 12.78
C PHE A 58 3.96 -0.12 13.79
N ASP A 59 4.30 0.39 14.97
CA ASP A 59 3.36 0.63 16.06
C ASP A 59 2.32 1.73 15.73
N GLU A 60 1.26 1.77 16.52
CA GLU A 60 0.16 2.71 16.34
C GLU A 60 0.61 4.17 16.37
N ASP A 61 1.56 4.53 17.23
CA ASP A 61 2.03 5.92 17.36
C ASP A 61 2.80 6.38 16.11
N CYS A 62 3.61 5.50 15.54
CA CYS A 62 4.27 5.71 14.27
C CYS A 62 3.24 5.86 13.14
N ILE A 63 2.27 4.95 13.06
CA ILE A 63 1.20 4.99 12.05
C ILE A 63 0.36 6.28 12.16
N LYS A 64 0.04 6.74 13.37
CA LYS A 64 -0.62 8.04 13.60
C LYS A 64 0.17 9.21 13.04
N LYS A 65 1.50 9.21 13.20
CA LYS A 65 2.36 10.27 12.64
C LYS A 65 2.39 10.23 11.11
N ILE A 66 2.43 9.04 10.50
CA ILE A 66 2.33 8.87 9.05
C ILE A 66 0.96 9.33 8.53
N ALA A 67 -0.13 8.99 9.20
CA ALA A 67 -1.48 9.43 8.85
C ALA A 67 -1.60 10.96 8.86
N LYS A 68 -1.04 11.62 9.89
CA LYS A 68 -1.00 13.09 9.96
C LYS A 68 -0.30 13.71 8.75
N LEU A 69 0.80 13.13 8.27
CA LEU A 69 1.47 13.57 7.05
C LEU A 69 0.59 13.33 5.81
N ALA A 70 0.00 12.14 5.68
CA ALA A 70 -0.86 11.82 4.55
C ALA A 70 -2.06 12.77 4.45
N ILE A 71 -2.71 13.10 5.57
CA ILE A 71 -3.80 14.08 5.62
C ILE A 71 -3.28 15.48 5.26
N LYS A 72 -2.22 15.94 5.94
CA LYS A 72 -1.65 17.28 5.76
C LYS A 72 -1.26 17.58 4.30
N TYR A 73 -0.68 16.60 3.62
CA TYR A 73 -0.19 16.75 2.25
C TYR A 73 -1.15 16.18 1.20
N ASN A 74 -2.36 15.80 1.61
CA ASN A 74 -3.39 15.19 0.78
C ASN A 74 -2.89 13.99 -0.06
N LEU A 75 -2.15 13.10 0.58
CA LEU A 75 -1.61 11.89 -0.05
C LEU A 75 -2.64 10.76 -0.02
N ILE A 76 -2.63 9.94 -1.08
CA ILE A 76 -3.19 8.59 -1.04
C ILE A 76 -2.17 7.66 -0.38
N VAL A 77 -2.63 6.76 0.48
CA VAL A 77 -1.79 5.74 1.11
C VAL A 77 -2.13 4.38 0.52
N ILE A 78 -1.13 3.68 -0.01
CA ILE A 78 -1.23 2.25 -0.31
C ILE A 78 -0.68 1.50 0.90
N SER A 79 -1.55 0.83 1.65
CA SER A 79 -1.19 -0.04 2.77
C SER A 79 -1.05 -1.47 2.27
N ASP A 80 0.19 -1.92 2.06
CA ASP A 80 0.51 -3.30 1.72
C ASP A 80 0.57 -4.14 3.00
N ASP A 81 -0.60 -4.70 3.34
CA ASP A 81 -0.88 -5.40 4.59
C ASP A 81 -0.86 -6.94 4.39
N ILE A 82 -0.22 -7.45 3.34
CA ILE A 82 -0.30 -8.89 2.99
C ILE A 82 0.21 -9.83 4.08
N TYR A 83 1.08 -9.33 4.97
CA TYR A 83 1.66 -10.07 6.09
C TYR A 83 0.93 -9.81 7.42
N ASN A 84 -0.22 -9.13 7.44
CA ASN A 84 -0.89 -8.68 8.68
C ASN A 84 -1.32 -9.80 9.65
N LYS A 85 -1.26 -11.08 9.24
CA LYS A 85 -1.47 -12.25 10.10
C LYS A 85 -0.18 -12.98 10.52
N MET A 86 0.96 -12.60 9.97
CA MET A 86 2.28 -13.14 10.31
C MET A 86 2.94 -12.24 11.36
N LEU A 87 2.42 -12.32 12.59
CA LEU A 87 2.84 -11.51 13.73
C LEU A 87 3.39 -12.42 14.82
N TYR A 88 4.35 -11.92 15.60
CA TYR A 88 5.04 -12.66 16.66
C TYR A 88 5.12 -11.80 17.93
N ASP A 89 5.48 -12.41 19.07
CA ASP A 89 5.83 -11.69 20.30
C ASP A 89 4.77 -10.70 20.83
N ASN A 90 3.48 -11.04 20.65
CA ASN A 90 2.32 -10.20 20.99
C ASN A 90 2.29 -8.84 20.28
N VAL A 91 3.00 -8.71 19.16
CA VAL A 91 2.92 -7.54 18.30
C VAL A 91 1.61 -7.57 17.51
N GLU A 92 0.91 -6.45 17.47
CA GLU A 92 -0.32 -6.31 16.70
C GLU A 92 -0.11 -5.43 15.47
N HIS A 93 -0.76 -5.80 14.36
CA HIS A 93 -0.83 -4.95 13.17
C HIS A 93 -1.87 -3.85 13.37
N PHE A 94 -1.42 -2.59 13.26
CA PHE A 94 -2.32 -1.43 13.28
C PHE A 94 -2.55 -0.90 11.86
N SER A 95 -3.72 -1.19 11.29
CA SER A 95 -4.09 -0.68 9.97
C SER A 95 -4.33 0.83 10.03
N ILE A 96 -3.64 1.58 9.16
CA ILE A 96 -3.75 3.04 9.05
C ILE A 96 -5.18 3.51 8.74
N ALA A 97 -5.98 2.67 8.07
CA ALA A 97 -7.38 2.97 7.74
C ALA A 97 -8.32 3.00 8.97
N LYS A 98 -7.86 2.57 10.15
CA LYS A 98 -8.59 2.72 11.42
C LYS A 98 -8.63 4.17 11.91
N LEU A 99 -7.71 5.01 11.46
CA LEU A 99 -7.60 6.40 11.89
C LEU A 99 -8.59 7.30 11.15
N ASP A 100 -9.10 8.31 11.85
CA ASP A 100 -9.99 9.32 11.27
C ASP A 100 -9.31 10.04 10.11
N GLY A 101 -10.06 10.24 9.01
CA GLY A 101 -9.57 10.88 7.80
C GLY A 101 -8.68 10.00 6.91
N MET A 102 -8.47 8.73 7.26
CA MET A 102 -7.68 7.79 6.45
C MET A 102 -8.52 6.88 5.56
N LYS A 103 -9.78 6.61 5.88
CA LYS A 103 -10.64 5.70 5.09
C LYS A 103 -10.83 6.18 3.65
N GLU A 104 -10.97 7.49 3.44
CA GLU A 104 -11.19 8.11 2.14
C GLU A 104 -9.93 8.20 1.26
N ARG A 105 -8.75 7.87 1.82
CA ARG A 105 -7.45 8.02 1.15
C ARG A 105 -6.54 6.80 1.27
N THR A 106 -7.04 5.67 1.77
CA THR A 106 -6.25 4.46 1.94
C THR A 106 -6.73 3.36 0.99
N ILE A 107 -5.78 2.76 0.28
CA ILE A 107 -5.94 1.52 -0.48
C ILE A 107 -5.22 0.43 0.31
N ILE A 108 -5.97 -0.52 0.87
CA ILE A 108 -5.38 -1.69 1.54
C ILE A 108 -5.22 -2.79 0.50
N ILE A 109 -4.04 -3.38 0.43
CA ILE A 109 -3.75 -4.56 -0.39
C ILE A 109 -3.60 -5.77 0.54
N GLY A 110 -4.30 -6.85 0.21
CA GLY A 110 -4.23 -8.12 0.93
C GLY A 110 -4.05 -9.30 -0.01
N SER A 111 -3.58 -10.42 0.55
CA SER A 111 -3.31 -11.63 -0.21
C SER A 111 -3.59 -12.90 0.59
N PHE A 112 -4.08 -13.93 -0.10
CA PHE A 112 -4.25 -15.26 0.46
C PHE A 112 -2.94 -16.05 0.47
N SER A 113 -1.95 -15.62 -0.31
CA SER A 113 -0.67 -16.30 -0.44
C SER A 113 0.04 -16.46 0.90
N LYS A 114 0.07 -15.41 1.73
CA LYS A 114 0.83 -15.40 2.98
C LYS A 114 0.00 -15.83 4.18
N THR A 115 -1.21 -15.30 4.29
CA THR A 115 -2.11 -15.64 5.40
C THR A 115 -2.52 -17.12 5.40
N TYR A 116 -2.70 -17.74 4.23
CA TYR A 116 -3.24 -19.11 4.11
C TYR A 116 -2.30 -20.09 3.39
N ALA A 117 -1.03 -19.71 3.15
CA ALA A 117 -0.08 -20.52 2.36
C ALA A 117 -0.60 -20.92 0.96
N MET A 118 -1.41 -20.06 0.34
CA MET A 118 -2.03 -20.29 -0.97
C MET A 118 -1.28 -19.56 -2.09
N ASP A 119 0.07 -19.54 -2.06
CA ASP A 119 0.88 -18.83 -3.06
C ASP A 119 0.51 -19.21 -4.50
N GLY A 120 0.24 -20.49 -4.76
CA GLY A 120 -0.12 -21.00 -6.10
C GLY A 120 -1.52 -20.62 -6.59
N TRP A 121 -2.43 -20.19 -5.72
CA TRP A 121 -3.82 -19.90 -6.10
C TRP A 121 -4.01 -18.53 -6.74
N ARG A 122 -3.02 -17.63 -6.56
CA ARG A 122 -2.99 -16.29 -7.15
C ARG A 122 -4.21 -15.43 -6.80
N VAL A 123 -4.69 -15.54 -5.56
CA VAL A 123 -5.82 -14.74 -5.04
C VAL A 123 -5.31 -13.62 -4.15
N GLY A 124 -5.65 -12.39 -4.53
CA GLY A 124 -5.43 -11.17 -3.73
C GLY A 124 -6.67 -10.28 -3.80
N TYR A 125 -6.69 -9.25 -2.97
CA TYR A 125 -7.78 -8.30 -2.92
C TYR A 125 -7.26 -6.90 -2.61
N LEU A 126 -8.10 -5.90 -2.90
CA LEU A 126 -7.86 -4.54 -2.47
C LEU A 126 -9.15 -3.98 -1.83
N VAL A 127 -8.99 -3.17 -0.80
CA VAL A 127 -10.08 -2.43 -0.13
C VAL A 127 -9.75 -0.96 -0.22
N ALA A 128 -10.63 -0.16 -0.82
CA ALA A 128 -10.36 1.25 -1.11
C ALA A 128 -11.66 2.06 -1.25
N PRO A 129 -11.59 3.40 -1.26
CA PRO A 129 -12.71 4.26 -1.64
C PRO A 129 -13.35 3.86 -2.97
N LEU A 130 -14.66 4.01 -3.07
CA LEU A 130 -15.46 3.55 -4.22
C LEU A 130 -14.96 4.13 -5.56
N GLU A 131 -14.51 5.38 -5.57
CA GLU A 131 -13.95 6.03 -6.77
C GLU A 131 -12.71 5.29 -7.28
N ILE A 132 -11.81 4.89 -6.37
CA ILE A 132 -10.60 4.13 -6.70
C ILE A 132 -10.95 2.71 -7.13
N ILE A 133 -11.86 2.03 -6.41
CA ILE A 133 -12.38 0.70 -6.79
C ILE A 133 -12.93 0.72 -8.22
N SER A 134 -13.71 1.75 -8.55
CA SER A 134 -14.33 1.88 -9.88
C SER A 134 -13.28 1.98 -11.00
N GLY A 135 -12.19 2.71 -10.78
CA GLY A 135 -11.06 2.75 -11.71
C GLY A 135 -10.31 1.42 -11.79
N ALA A 136 -10.05 0.79 -10.64
CA ALA A 136 -9.33 -0.48 -10.56
C ALA A 136 -10.08 -1.62 -11.26
N ILE A 137 -11.42 -1.69 -11.13
CA ILE A 137 -12.25 -2.69 -11.81
C ILE A 137 -12.17 -2.51 -13.33
N LYS A 138 -12.21 -1.28 -13.85
CA LYS A 138 -12.06 -1.03 -15.29
C LYS A 138 -10.72 -1.55 -15.82
N ILE A 139 -9.63 -1.27 -15.11
CA ILE A 139 -8.30 -1.79 -15.47
C ILE A 139 -8.29 -3.32 -15.40
N HIS A 140 -8.79 -3.91 -14.32
CA HIS A 140 -8.85 -5.36 -14.12
C HIS A 140 -9.62 -6.07 -15.25
N GLN A 141 -10.74 -5.51 -15.69
CA GLN A 141 -11.51 -6.02 -16.83
C GLN A 141 -10.65 -6.05 -18.10
N HIS A 142 -9.95 -4.96 -18.43
CA HIS A 142 -9.15 -4.89 -19.66
C HIS A 142 -7.82 -5.66 -19.61
N VAL A 143 -7.26 -5.90 -18.41
CA VAL A 143 -6.00 -6.64 -18.24
C VAL A 143 -6.22 -8.16 -18.27
N LEU A 144 -7.32 -8.65 -17.68
CA LEU A 144 -7.60 -10.10 -17.63
C LEU A 144 -8.46 -10.58 -18.81
N SER A 145 -9.32 -9.73 -19.37
CA SER A 145 -10.17 -10.11 -20.51
C SER A 145 -9.48 -9.78 -21.84
N TYR A 146 -8.77 -10.76 -22.42
CA TYR A 146 -8.57 -10.82 -23.87
C TYR A 146 -9.73 -11.59 -24.52
N SER A 147 -10.80 -10.87 -24.85
CA SER A 147 -11.81 -11.20 -25.86
C SER A 147 -12.62 -9.93 -26.10
N VAL A 148 -12.10 -9.00 -26.90
CA VAL A 148 -12.93 -7.89 -27.38
C VAL A 148 -13.78 -8.43 -28.52
N THR A 149 -14.99 -8.87 -28.19
CA THR A 149 -16.06 -9.01 -29.18
C THR A 149 -17.18 -8.06 -28.78
N ASN A 150 -16.91 -6.75 -28.88
CA ASN A 150 -17.98 -5.76 -28.85
C ASN A 150 -18.57 -5.68 -30.27
N PHE A 151 -19.72 -6.32 -30.47
CA PHE A 151 -20.63 -5.94 -31.55
C PHE A 151 -21.59 -4.88 -31.00
N SER A 152 -21.49 -3.64 -31.49
CA SER A 152 -22.59 -2.68 -31.41
C SER A 152 -23.40 -2.79 -32.69
N LEU A 153 -24.67 -3.18 -32.58
CA LEU A 153 -25.68 -2.96 -33.60
C LEU A 153 -26.65 -1.89 -33.08
N VAL A 154 -26.13 -0.69 -32.89
CA VAL A 154 -26.85 0.59 -33.01
C VAL A 154 -25.83 1.69 -33.23
#